data_AF-A0A392UUR4-F1
#
_entry.id   AF-A0A392UUR4-F1
#
_cell.length_a   1.000
_cell.length_b   1.000
_cell.length_c   1.000
_cell.angle_alpha   90.00
_cell.angle_beta   90.00
_cell.angle_gamma   90.00
#
_symmetry.space_group_name_H-M   'P 1'
#
loop_
_entity.id
_entity.type
_entity.pdbx_description
1 polymer ?
#
loop_
_entity_poly.entity_id
_entity_poly.type
_entity_poly.pdbx_seq_one_letter_code
_entity_poly.pdbx_strand_id
1 'polypeptide(L)' 'MGRMAFPVLWRKWIKECVCTAAASVLVNGSSTDEFPLERGLKQGDPLSPFLFPLTAEALNVLMQAMV' A
#
# COMPACT_ATOMS: atom_id res chain seq x y z
N MET A 1 -12.07 1.57 2.14
CA MET A 1 -12.12 0.56 3.23
C MET A 1 -13.28 0.72 4.22
N GLY A 2 -13.75 1.93 4.56
CA GLY A 2 -14.86 2.08 5.52
C GLY A 2 -16.18 1.40 5.11
N ARG A 3 -16.47 1.33 3.81
CA ARG A 3 -17.65 0.63 3.25
C ARG A 3 -17.55 -0.89 3.29
N MET A 4 -16.36 -1.44 3.56
CA MET A 4 -16.11 -2.90 3.68
C MET A 4 -16.19 -3.39 5.14
N ALA A 5 -16.74 -2.57 6.05
CA ALA A 5 -16.92 -2.89 7.47
C ALA A 5 -15.64 -3.27 8.25
N PHE A 6 -14.44 -2.93 7.74
CA PHE A 6 -13.20 -3.18 8.48
C PHE A 6 -13.09 -2.35 9.76
N PRO A 7 -12.66 -2.95 10.89
CA PRO A 7 -12.47 -2.23 12.16
C PRO A 7 -11.58 -0.99 12.01
N VAL A 8 -11.88 0.05 12.80
CA VAL A 8 -11.11 1.31 12.78
C VAL A 8 -9.63 1.05 13.07
N LEU A 9 -9.34 0.19 14.05
CA LEU A 9 -7.97 -0.14 14.45
C LEU A 9 -7.21 -0.82 13.31
N TRP A 10 -7.83 -1.80 12.64
CA TRP A 10 -7.24 -2.47 11.49
C TRP A 10 -6.92 -1.48 10.37
N ARG A 11 -7.84 -0.56 10.06
CA ARG A 11 -7.61 0.49 9.04
C ARG A 11 -6.46 1.42 9.40
N LYS A 12 -6.28 1.73 10.70
CA LYS A 12 -5.13 2.50 11.17
C LYS A 12 -3.82 1.74 10.94
N TRP A 13 -3.75 0.45 11.28
CA TRP A 13 -2.56 -0.36 11.03
C TRP A 13 -2.19 -0.42 9.55
N ILE A 14 -3.16 -0.68 8.67
CA ILE A 14 -2.90 -0.67 7.22
C ILE A 14 -2.42 0.70 6.75
N LYS A 15 -3.00 1.79 7.26
CA LYS A 15 -2.55 3.14 6.94
C LYS A 15 -1.10 3.37 7.37
N GLU A 16 -0.71 2.96 8.57
CA GLU A 16 0.68 3.08 9.03
C GLU A 16 1.63 2.28 8.13
N CYS A 17 1.29 1.05 7.77
CA CYS A 17 2.14 0.21 6.91
C CYS A 17 2.34 0.82 5.50
N VAL A 18 1.31 1.44 4.93
CA VAL A 18 1.37 1.98 3.56
C VAL A 18 1.93 3.41 3.51
N CYS A 19 1.74 4.22 4.56
CA CYS A 19 2.09 5.64 4.54
C CYS A 19 3.44 5.99 5.17
N THR A 20 4.06 5.07 5.92
CA THR A 20 5.36 5.32 6.59
C THR A 20 6.55 4.68 5.86
N ALA A 21 6.31 4.11 4.68
CA ALA A 21 7.35 3.46 3.92
C ALA A 21 8.37 4.49 3.38
N ALA A 22 9.65 4.18 3.57
CA ALA A 22 10.77 4.94 3.03
C ALA A 22 11.80 3.99 2.39
N ALA A 23 12.59 4.50 1.44
CA ALA A 23 13.55 3.72 0.68
C ALA A 23 14.83 4.52 0.43
N SER A 24 15.93 3.80 0.20
CA SER A 24 17.18 4.33 -0.34
C SER A 24 17.57 3.56 -1.60
N VAL A 25 18.43 4.14 -2.42
CA VAL A 25 18.94 3.51 -3.64
C VAL A 25 20.40 3.14 -3.42
N LEU A 26 20.80 1.93 -3.82
CA LEU A 26 22.20 1.54 -3.85
C LEU A 26 22.84 2.01 -5.17
N VAL A 27 23.85 2.88 -5.07
CA VAL A 27 24.65 3.37 -6.19
C VAL A 27 26.07 2.85 -6.01
N ASN A 28 26.52 1.98 -6.91
CA ASN A 28 27.84 1.32 -6.83
C ASN A 28 28.10 0.65 -5.46
N GLY A 29 27.07 0.03 -4.88
CA GLY A 29 27.16 -0.63 -3.57
C GLY A 29 27.08 0.30 -2.36
N SER A 30 27.01 1.62 -2.56
CA SER A 30 26.80 2.60 -1.49
C SER A 30 25.35 3.06 -1.44
N SER A 31 24.75 3.11 -0.26
CA SER A 31 23.37 3.62 -0.10
C SER A 31 23.34 5.14 -0.23
N THR A 32 22.34 5.66 -0.94
CA THR A 32 21.95 7.07 -0.85
C THR A 32 21.27 7.38 0.48
N ASP A 33 20.99 8.66 0.70
CA ASP A 33 20.04 9.10 1.71
C ASP A 33 18.66 8.46 1.47
N GLU A 34 17.93 8.25 2.56
CA GLU A 34 16.58 7.71 2.53
C GLU A 34 15.58 8.80 2.13
N PHE A 35 14.56 8.40 1.36
CA PHE A 35 13.44 9.26 0.99
C PHE A 35 12.11 8.56 1.23
N PRO A 36 11.04 9.31 1.57
CA PRO A 36 9.72 8.74 1.77
C PRO A 36 9.13 8.26 0.44
N LEU A 37 8.41 7.13 0.49
CA LEU A 37 7.64 6.64 -0.64
C LEU A 37 6.24 7.27 -0.62
N GLU A 38 5.86 7.95 -1.69
CA GLU A 38 4.52 8.55 -1.79
C GLU A 38 3.42 7.51 -2.03
N ARG A 39 3.77 6.43 -2.74
CA ARG A 39 2.83 5.39 -3.18
C ARG A 39 3.52 4.04 -3.25
N GLY A 40 2.70 2.99 -3.12
CA GLY A 40 3.14 1.60 -3.23
C GLY A 40 3.64 1.03 -1.91
N LEU A 41 3.90 -0.26 -1.94
CA LEU A 41 4.51 -1.01 -0.84
C LEU A 41 5.93 -1.40 -1.23
N LYS A 42 6.75 -1.73 -0.23
CA LYS A 42 8.09 -2.27 -0.49
C LYS A 42 7.96 -3.59 -1.26
N GLN A 43 8.85 -3.82 -2.21
CA GLN A 43 8.89 -5.11 -2.89
C GLN A 43 9.20 -6.22 -1.88
N GLY A 44 8.43 -7.29 -1.92
CA GLY A 44 8.51 -8.36 -0.92
C GLY A 44 7.78 -8.08 0.39
N ASP A 45 7.01 -6.98 0.47
CA ASP A 45 6.18 -6.70 1.64
C ASP A 45 5.12 -7.81 1.82
N PRO A 46 5.06 -8.46 2.99
CA PRO A 46 4.15 -9.58 3.25
C PRO A 46 2.67 -9.20 3.21
N LEU A 47 2.32 -7.92 3.27
CA LEU A 47 0.94 -7.44 3.15
C LEU A 47 0.49 -7.32 1.69
N SER A 48 1.41 -7.23 0.73
CA SER A 48 1.08 -7.03 -0.69
C SER A 48 0.08 -8.07 -1.24
N PRO A 49 0.22 -9.39 -0.97
CA PRO A 49 -0.72 -10.40 -1.45
C PRO A 49 -2.14 -10.25 -0.90
N PHE A 50 -2.30 -9.62 0.27
CA PHE A 50 -3.59 -9.40 0.91
C PHE A 50 -4.23 -8.08 0.47
N LEU A 51 -3.43 -7.05 0.27
CA LEU A 51 -3.91 -5.72 -0.11
C LEU A 51 -4.25 -5.65 -1.60
N PHE A 52 -3.51 -6.35 -2.47
CA PHE A 52 -3.72 -6.31 -3.91
C PHE A 52 -5.14 -6.74 -4.33
N PRO A 53 -5.69 -7.89 -3.89
CA PRO A 53 -7.06 -8.29 -4.24
C PRO A 53 -8.11 -7.30 -3.74
N LEU A 54 -7.92 -6.70 -2.55
CA LEU A 54 -8.84 -5.70 -2.00
C LEU A 54 -8.91 -4.45 -2.88
N THR A 55 -7.76 -3.98 -3.37
CA THR A 55 -7.72 -2.87 -4.33
C THR A 55 -8.29 -3.24 -5.70
N ALA A 56 -8.03 -4.45 -6.18
CA ALA A 56 -8.54 -4.92 -7.46
C ALA A 56 -10.07 -5.03 -7.46
N GLU A 57 -10.65 -5.60 -6.40
CA GLU A 57 -12.11 -5.68 -6.25
C GLU A 57 -12.75 -4.29 -6.14
N ALA A 58 -12.15 -3.39 -5.36
CA ALA A 58 -12.63 -2.01 -5.27
C ALA A 58 -12.60 -1.30 -6.64
N LEU A 59 -11.56 -1.52 -7.43
CA LEU A 59 -11.46 -0.99 -8.79
C LEU A 59 -12.55 -1.58 -9.70
N ASN A 60 -12.76 -2.90 -9.65
CA ASN A 60 -13.80 -3.57 -10.43
C ASN A 60 -15.20 -3.00 -10.14
N VAL A 61 -15.55 -2.84 -8.85
CA VAL A 61 -16.83 -2.22 -8.44
C VAL A 61 -16.96 -0.79 -8.96
N LEU A 62 -15.88 0.00 -8.90
CA LEU A 62 -15.88 1.37 -9.44
C LEU A 62 -16.09 1.39 -10.95
N MET A 63 -15.49 0.45 -11.69
CA MET A 63 -15.68 0.33 -13.14
C MET A 63 -17.10 -0.08 -13.50
N GLN A 64 -17.70 -1.02 -12.76
CA GLN A 64 -19.09 -1.43 -12.96
C GLN A 64 -20.08 -0.30 -12.66
N ALA A 65 -19.79 0.56 -11.68
CA ALA A 65 -20.66 1.69 -11.33
C ALA A 65 -20.56 2.88 -12.31
N MET A 66 -19.59 2.88 -13.22
CA MET A 66 -19.45 3.89 -14.28
C MET A 66 -20.20 3.53 -15.57
N VAL A 67 -20.77 2.33 -15.65
CA VAL A 67 -21.60 1.83 -16.76
C VAL A 67 -23.05 1.83 -16.32
#